data_AF-A0A2R6GWF2-F1
#
_entry.id   AF-A0A2R6GWF2-F1
#
_cell.length_a   1.000
_cell.length_b   1.000
_cell.length_c   1.000
_cell.angle_alpha   90.00
_cell.angle_beta   90.00
_cell.angle_gamma   90.00
#
_symmetry.space_group_name_H-M   'P 1'
#
loop_
_entity.id
_entity.type
_entity.pdbx_description
1 polymer ?
#
loop_
_entity_poly.entity_id
_entity_poly.type
_entity_poly.pdbx_seq_one_letter_code
_entity_poly.pdbx_strand_id
1 'polypeptide(L)' 'MGFLTRIFPFEMTIGDRIFFAVAVGIAIHLLWLRVLSSDTILAALAVAVVVGAVIVKWG' A
#
# COMPACT_ATOMS: atom_id res chain seq x y z
N MET A 1 12.11 -5.46 14.00
CA MET A 1 11.26 -6.38 13.22
C MET A 1 10.07 -5.59 12.73
N GLY A 2 9.88 -5.54 11.41
CA GLY A 2 8.83 -4.74 10.79
C GLY A 2 7.44 -5.35 10.95
N PHE A 3 6.41 -4.57 10.63
CA PHE A 3 5.02 -4.98 10.78
C PHE A 3 4.64 -6.12 9.82
N LEU A 4 5.17 -6.14 8.58
CA LEU A 4 4.80 -7.15 7.59
C LEU A 4 5.43 -8.51 7.92
N THR A 5 6.60 -8.52 8.53
CA THR A 5 7.25 -9.75 9.05
C THR A 5 6.50 -10.40 10.20
N ARG A 6 5.54 -9.71 10.84
CA ARG A 6 4.62 -10.33 11.83
C ARG A 6 3.38 -10.94 11.19
N ILE A 7 3.03 -10.51 9.98
CA ILE A 7 1.82 -10.96 9.27
C ILE A 7 2.16 -12.08 8.28
N PHE A 8 3.32 -11.99 7.64
CA PHE A 8 3.79 -12.98 6.68
C PHE A 8 4.88 -13.85 7.30
N PRO A 9 4.76 -15.19 7.26
CA PRO A 9 5.73 -16.12 7.84
C PRO A 9 6.94 -16.34 6.91
N PHE A 10 7.40 -15.30 6.22
CA PHE A 10 8.53 -15.35 5.29
C PHE A 10 9.26 -14.00 5.25
N GLU A 11 10.57 -14.04 4.98
CA GLU A 11 11.38 -12.83 4.82
C GLU A 11 10.96 -12.10 3.54
N MET A 12 10.38 -10.92 3.68
CA MET A 12 10.07 -10.06 2.55
C MET A 12 11.30 -9.28 2.11
N THR A 13 11.73 -9.50 0.87
CA THR A 13 12.78 -8.69 0.23
C THR A 13 12.29 -7.25 -0.01
N ILE A 14 13.22 -6.33 -0.31
CA ILE A 14 12.85 -4.95 -0.67
C ILE A 14 11.90 -4.91 -1.88
N GLY A 15 12.12 -5.79 -2.86
CA GLY A 15 11.24 -5.93 -4.03
C GLY A 15 9.81 -6.33 -3.65
N ASP A 16 9.67 -7.30 -2.75
CA ASP A 16 8.35 -7.79 -2.30
C ASP A 16 7.57 -6.70 -1.56
N ARG A 17 8.28 -5.87 -0.76
CA ARG A 17 7.67 -4.75 -0.04
C ARG A 17 7.16 -3.67 -0.98
N ILE A 18 7.92 -3.37 -2.04
CA ILE A 18 7.51 -2.41 -3.08
C ILE A 18 6.30 -2.95 -3.85
N PHE A 19 6.34 -4.22 -4.26
CA PHE A 19 5.22 -4.85 -4.94
C PHE A 19 3.95 -4.83 -4.09
N PHE A 20 4.07 -5.19 -2.82
CA PHE A 20 2.96 -5.17 -1.87
C PHE A 20 2.41 -3.75 -1.66
N ALA A 21 3.29 -2.74 -1.56
CA ALA A 21 2.88 -1.34 -1.48
C ALA A 21 2.03 -0.90 -2.68
N VAL A 22 2.46 -1.25 -3.90
CA VAL A 22 1.72 -0.93 -5.13
C VAL A 22 0.37 -1.65 -5.15
N ALA A 23 0.34 -2.95 -4.82
CA ALA A 23 -0.88 -3.74 -4.77
C ALA A 23 -1.91 -3.17 -3.77
N VAL A 24 -1.44 -2.78 -2.58
CA VAL A 24 -2.28 -2.13 -1.55
C VAL A 24 -2.78 -0.76 -2.04
N GLY A 25 -1.93 0.04 -2.68
CA GLY A 25 -2.32 1.33 -3.25
C GLY A 25 -3.44 1.20 -4.29
N ILE A 26 -3.33 0.22 -5.19
CA ILE A 26 -4.38 -0.09 -6.18
C ILE A 26 -5.67 -0.52 -5.48
N ALA A 27 -5.58 -1.42 -4.50
CA ALA A 27 -6.75 -1.90 -3.76
C ALA A 27 -7.48 -0.75 -3.03
N ILE A 28 -6.73 0.14 -2.39
CA ILE A 28 -7.29 1.34 -1.73
C ILE A 28 -7.99 2.24 -2.77
N HIS A 29 -7.36 2.47 -3.93
CA HIS A 29 -7.95 3.31 -4.98
C HIS A 29 -9.25 2.71 -5.54
N LEU A 30 -9.29 1.40 -5.79
CA LEU A 30 -10.51 0.72 -6.24
C LEU A 30 -11.62 0.78 -5.18
N LEU A 31 -11.26 0.60 -3.90
CA LEU A 31 -12.21 0.72 -2.79
C LEU A 31 -12.73 2.16 -2.64
N TRP A 32 -11.85 3.15 -2.86
CA TRP A 32 -12.20 4.56 -2.86
C TRP A 32 -13.22 4.90 -3.96
N LEU A 33 -12.98 4.46 -5.19
CA LEU A 33 -13.92 4.63 -6.30
C LEU A 33 -15.29 4.02 -5.97
N ARG A 34 -15.30 2.86 -5.31
CA ARG A 34 -16.54 2.20 -4.90
C ARG A 34 -17.30 2.92 -3.79
N VAL A 35 -16.61 3.50 -2.82
CA VAL A 35 -17.25 4.13 -1.65
C VAL A 35 -17.64 5.58 -1.92
N LEU A 36 -16.76 6.36 -2.54
CA LEU A 36 -16.96 7.79 -2.73
C LEU A 36 -17.56 8.14 -4.09
N SER A 37 -17.59 7.20 -5.03
CA SER A 37 -18.10 7.38 -6.40
C SER A 37 -17.56 8.64 -7.09
N SER A 38 -16.39 9.10 -6.65
CA SER A 38 -15.74 10.34 -7.07
C SER A 38 -14.30 10.03 -7.42
N ASP A 39 -13.90 10.44 -8.62
CA ASP A 39 -12.56 10.20 -9.13
C ASP A 39 -11.60 11.28 -8.65
N THR A 40 -11.20 11.20 -7.38
CA THR A 40 -10.16 12.04 -6.79
C THR A 40 -8.80 11.36 -6.87
N ILE A 41 -8.33 11.14 -8.10
CA ILE A 41 -7.09 10.41 -8.39
C ILE A 41 -5.85 11.01 -7.70
N LEU A 42 -5.80 12.34 -7.54
CA LEU A 42 -4.71 13.03 -6.83
C LEU A 42 -4.68 12.70 -5.32
N ALA A 43 -5.85 12.61 -4.69
CA ALA A 43 -5.95 12.22 -3.28
C ALA A 43 -5.57 10.75 -3.10
N ALA A 44 -6.02 9.88 -4.01
CA ALA A 44 -5.66 8.47 -4.00
C ALA A 44 -4.15 8.26 -4.20
N LEU A 45 -3.51 9.04 -5.08
CA LEU A 45 -2.07 9.02 -5.29
C LEU A 45 -1.32 9.44 -4.01
N ALA A 46 -1.76 10.51 -3.34
CA ALA A 46 -1.16 10.95 -2.08
C ALA A 46 -1.25 9.87 -1.00
N VAL A 47 -2.41 9.21 -0.86
CA VAL A 47 -2.60 8.09 0.07
C VAL A 47 -1.69 6.91 -0.30
N ALA A 48 -1.60 6.55 -1.59
CA ALA A 48 -0.75 5.46 -2.05
C ALA A 48 0.74 5.72 -1.78
N VAL A 49 1.23 6.95 -1.97
CA VAL A 49 2.62 7.33 -1.66
C VAL A 49 2.90 7.23 -0.16
N VAL A 50 1.99 7.72 0.70
CA VAL A 50 2.14 7.65 2.16
C VAL A 50 2.14 6.19 2.63
N VAL A 51 1.17 5.40 2.17
CA VAL A 51 1.05 3.98 2.52
C VAL A 51 2.28 3.21 2.02
N GLY A 52 2.73 3.46 0.80
CA GLY A 52 3.93 2.85 0.25
C GLY A 52 5.20 3.20 1.03
N ALA A 53 5.36 4.47 1.42
CA ALA A 53 6.50 4.88 2.24
C ALA A 53 6.50 4.19 3.62
N VAL A 54 5.33 4.01 4.24
CA VAL A 54 5.19 3.28 5.50
C VAL A 54 5.53 1.80 5.32
N ILE A 55 5.00 1.15 4.28
CA ILE A 55 5.26 -0.27 3.97
C ILE A 55 6.75 -0.53 3.70
N VAL A 56 7.39 0.34 2.92
CA VAL A 56 8.83 0.18 2.60
C VAL A 56 9.70 0.41 3.85
N LYS A 57 9.39 1.44 4.65
CA LYS A 57 10.23 1.82 5.80
C LYS A 57 9.99 0.96 7.04
N TRP A 58 8.77 0.47 7.27
CA TRP A 58 8.36 -0.24 8.50
C TRP A 58 7.91 -1.69 8.27
N GLY A 59 7.90 -2.16 7.01
CA GLY A 59 7.59 -3.55 6.66
C GLY A 59 8.53 -4.56 7.27
#